data_AF-A0AAV5EJ24-F1
#
_entry.id   AF-A0AAV5EJ24-F1
#
_cell.length_a   1.000
_cell.length_b   1.000
_cell.length_c   1.000
_cell.angle_alpha   90.00
_cell.angle_beta   90.00
_cell.angle_gamma   90.00
#
_symmetry.space_group_name_H-M   'P 1'
#
loop_
_entity.id
_entity.type
_entity.pdbx_description
1 polymer ?
#
loop_
_entity_poly.entity_id
_entity_poly.type
_entity_poly.pdbx_seq_one_letter_code
_entity_poly.pdbx_strand_id
1 'polypeptide(L)'
;MPAPHAPKDCCTISLSIGDTLYLLNRYPAGPQEDYHPFEALTPCRRSFKEGWCWHSLPPPPFPISLDNGYHSDDSDSNNVKVDPEEDCHHLLNNKDDALLFPPCYFIEAYSVVGDSQIWISTRSGGTFSFDTTTSVWTQLGDWALPFYGHVHYAPELGLWFGFTSSGNMQRLAAADLGAASHASPPVLRTKNSCGMKSSRRCRTDGVPMMDYLLPLGAGKFCVARVFDMAEERMAPRQGSQQLRYRRDIRGLHRCC
;
A
#
# COMPACT_ATOMS: atom_id res chain seq x y z
N MET A 1 -6.73 8.60 -22.86
CA MET A 1 -5.53 8.24 -22.08
C MET A 1 -4.95 6.97 -22.69
N PRO A 2 -3.62 6.89 -22.90
CA PRO A 2 -2.99 5.63 -23.31
C PRO A 2 -3.11 4.58 -22.21
N ALA A 3 -3.14 3.30 -22.58
CA ALA A 3 -3.11 2.18 -21.64
C ALA A 3 -1.67 1.84 -21.23
N PRO A 4 -1.44 1.39 -19.98
CA PRO A 4 -0.14 0.83 -19.56
C PRO A 4 0.22 -0.42 -20.39
N HIS A 5 1.50 -0.81 -20.36
CA HIS A 5 1.99 -1.92 -21.18
C HIS A 5 1.42 -3.28 -20.74
N ALA A 6 1.08 -3.42 -19.45
CA ALA A 6 0.45 -4.61 -18.90
C ALA A 6 -0.71 -4.24 -17.95
N PRO A 7 -1.72 -5.12 -17.80
CA PRO A 7 -2.70 -5.01 -16.72
C PRO A 7 -2.01 -4.91 -15.36
N LYS A 8 -2.59 -4.10 -14.48
CA LYS A 8 -2.10 -3.87 -13.13
C LYS A 8 -2.94 -4.63 -12.13
N ASP A 9 -2.30 -5.19 -11.11
CA ASP A 9 -2.98 -5.95 -10.06
C ASP A 9 -3.88 -5.02 -9.23
N CYS A 10 -4.90 -5.59 -8.59
CA CYS A 10 -5.89 -4.84 -7.80
C CYS A 10 -5.28 -4.02 -6.64
N CYS A 11 -4.03 -4.32 -6.24
CA CYS A 11 -3.35 -3.69 -5.12
C CYS A 11 -2.21 -2.73 -5.55
N THR A 12 -2.22 -2.24 -6.79
CA THR A 12 -1.16 -1.38 -7.36
C THR A 12 -0.99 -0.06 -6.59
N ILE A 13 0.27 0.32 -6.37
CA ILE A 13 0.71 1.61 -5.83
C ILE A 13 0.67 2.65 -6.94
N SER A 14 0.08 3.80 -6.65
CA SER A 14 0.11 4.96 -7.55
C SER A 14 0.68 6.17 -6.82
N LEU A 15 1.63 6.85 -7.46
CA LEU A 15 2.32 8.03 -6.92
C LEU A 15 2.50 9.07 -8.01
N SER A 16 2.40 10.35 -7.66
CA SER A 16 2.64 11.46 -8.58
C SER A 16 3.80 12.31 -8.09
N ILE A 17 4.76 12.56 -8.99
CA ILE A 17 5.91 13.44 -8.74
C ILE A 17 6.00 14.39 -9.94
N GLY A 18 5.86 15.69 -9.68
CA GLY A 18 5.69 16.68 -10.74
C GLY A 18 4.51 16.33 -11.65
N ASP A 19 4.76 16.32 -12.96
CA ASP A 19 3.76 15.94 -13.97
C ASP A 19 3.79 14.45 -14.33
N THR A 20 4.48 13.61 -13.56
CA THR A 20 4.61 12.17 -13.85
C THR A 20 3.81 11.33 -12.87
N LEU A 21 3.04 10.37 -13.39
CA LEU A 21 2.37 9.34 -12.60
C LEU A 21 3.16 8.04 -12.66
N TYR A 22 3.51 7.50 -11.51
CA TYR A 22 4.19 6.22 -11.34
C TYR A 22 3.21 5.16 -10.86
N LEU A 23 3.23 3.98 -11.49
CA LEU A 23 2.46 2.80 -11.10
C LEU A 23 3.41 1.66 -10.77
N LEU A 24 3.31 1.13 -9.55
CA LEU A 24 4.12 0.01 -9.07
C LEU A 24 3.24 -1.08 -8.49
N ASN A 25 3.33 -2.31 -8.98
CA ASN A 25 2.62 -3.44 -8.39
C ASN A 25 3.10 -3.66 -6.94
N ARG A 26 2.18 -3.99 -6.03
CA ARG A 26 2.55 -4.27 -4.63
C ARG A 26 3.39 -5.53 -4.45
N TYR A 27 3.35 -6.42 -5.43
CA TYR A 27 4.21 -7.59 -5.56
C TYR A 27 5.05 -7.45 -6.83
N PRO A 28 6.16 -6.68 -6.81
CA PRO A 28 6.92 -6.40 -8.04
C PRO A 28 7.75 -7.59 -8.53
N ALA A 29 7.91 -8.64 -7.72
CA ALA A 29 8.56 -9.87 -8.13
C ALA A 29 7.55 -10.70 -8.93
N GLY A 30 7.68 -10.76 -10.25
CA GLY A 30 6.78 -11.50 -11.15
C GLY A 30 7.52 -12.53 -11.99
N PRO A 31 6.92 -13.70 -12.30
CA PRO A 31 7.57 -14.73 -13.10
C PRO A 31 7.29 -14.51 -14.59
N GLN A 32 7.85 -13.47 -15.24
CA GLN A 32 7.85 -13.40 -16.72
C GLN A 32 8.67 -12.25 -17.30
N GLU A 33 9.16 -12.44 -18.54
CA GLU A 33 9.87 -11.43 -19.33
C GLU A 33 8.97 -10.23 -19.74
N ASP A 34 7.65 -10.43 -19.81
CA ASP A 34 6.65 -9.38 -20.14
C ASP A 34 6.01 -8.75 -18.89
N TYR A 35 6.53 -9.05 -17.70
CA TYR A 35 6.04 -8.45 -16.46
C TYR A 35 6.58 -7.04 -16.32
N HIS A 36 5.70 -6.04 -16.44
CA HIS A 36 6.02 -4.64 -16.23
C HIS A 36 5.49 -4.18 -14.87
N PRO A 37 6.14 -4.51 -13.72
CA PRO A 37 5.62 -4.17 -12.41
C PRO A 37 5.68 -2.68 -12.15
N PHE A 38 6.65 -1.98 -12.75
CA PHE A 38 6.90 -0.57 -12.52
C PHE A 38 6.85 0.21 -13.82
N GLU A 39 5.95 1.19 -13.90
CA GLU A 39 5.76 2.02 -15.09
C GLU A 39 5.55 3.48 -14.71
N ALA A 40 5.92 4.39 -15.62
CA ALA A 40 5.67 5.81 -15.50
C ALA A 40 4.91 6.35 -16.71
N LEU A 41 3.87 7.13 -16.44
CA LEU A 41 3.14 7.93 -17.39
C LEU A 41 3.65 9.37 -17.34
N THR A 42 4.38 9.78 -18.38
CA THR A 42 4.97 11.11 -18.50
C THR A 42 4.35 11.89 -19.66
N PRO A 43 4.38 13.24 -19.62
CA PRO A 43 4.03 14.05 -20.77
C PRO A 43 5.03 13.78 -21.92
N CYS A 44 4.51 13.55 -23.12
CA CYS A 44 5.32 13.38 -24.32
C CYS A 44 4.80 14.30 -25.44
N ARG A 45 5.72 14.97 -26.14
CA ARG A 45 5.40 15.74 -27.35
C ARG A 45 5.59 14.85 -28.56
N ARG A 46 4.48 14.43 -29.18
CA ARG A 46 4.48 13.71 -30.44
C ARG A 46 4.08 14.69 -31.54
N SER A 47 5.08 15.21 -32.26
CA SER A 47 4.92 16.27 -33.27
C SER A 47 4.28 17.53 -32.67
N PHE A 48 3.21 18.06 -33.27
CA PHE A 48 2.49 19.26 -32.80
C PHE A 48 1.42 18.98 -31.74
N LYS A 49 1.34 17.76 -31.18
CA LYS A 49 0.36 17.40 -30.16
C LYS A 49 1.04 17.01 -28.86
N GLU A 50 0.62 17.65 -27.78
CA GLU A 50 0.92 17.20 -26.42
C GLU A 50 0.09 15.94 -26.13
N GLY A 51 0.75 14.95 -25.54
CA GLY A 51 0.16 13.67 -25.19
C GLY A 51 0.83 13.07 -23.98
N TRP A 52 0.46 11.84 -23.68
CA TRP A 52 0.99 11.07 -22.56
C TRP A 52 1.56 9.76 -23.08
N CYS A 53 2.65 9.31 -22.48
CA CYS A 53 3.34 8.09 -22.87
C CYS A 53 3.68 7.27 -21.63
N TRP A 54 3.41 5.96 -21.69
CA TRP A 54 3.87 5.01 -20.67
C TRP A 54 5.31 4.59 -20.96
N HIS A 55 6.08 4.34 -19.92
CA HIS A 55 7.46 3.87 -19.96
C HIS A 55 7.61 2.77 -18.91
N SER A 56 8.18 1.63 -19.29
CA SER A 56 8.58 0.61 -18.31
C SER A 56 9.83 1.09 -17.58
N LEU A 57 9.85 0.87 -16.27
CA LEU A 57 10.96 1.19 -15.38
C LEU A 57 11.56 -0.11 -14.83
N PRO A 58 12.83 -0.11 -14.38
CA PRO A 58 13.43 -1.29 -13.78
C PRO A 58 12.65 -1.68 -12.51
N PRO A 59 12.39 -2.98 -12.26
CA PRO A 59 11.76 -3.41 -11.01
C PRO A 59 12.69 -3.12 -9.81
N PRO A 60 12.15 -3.03 -8.59
CA PRO A 60 12.96 -2.96 -7.38
C PRO A 60 13.94 -4.15 -7.30
N PRO A 61 15.21 -3.91 -6.89
CA PRO A 61 16.26 -4.91 -6.86
C PRO A 61 16.14 -5.77 -5.60
N PHE A 62 15.08 -6.56 -5.48
CA PHE A 62 14.93 -7.43 -4.33
C PHE A 62 16.00 -8.52 -4.32
N PRO A 63 16.63 -8.80 -3.16
CA PRO A 63 17.55 -9.93 -3.05
C PRO A 63 16.77 -11.22 -3.25
N ILE A 64 17.16 -12.03 -4.25
CA ILE A 64 16.60 -13.36 -4.48
C ILE A 64 17.00 -14.24 -3.29
N SER A 65 16.14 -14.33 -2.27
CA SER A 65 16.37 -15.26 -1.15
C SER A 65 16.07 -16.68 -1.64
N LEU A 66 17.12 -17.43 -1.97
CA LEU A 66 17.09 -18.84 -2.39
C LEU A 66 16.81 -19.84 -1.24
N ASP A 67 16.49 -19.36 -0.04
CA ASP A 67 16.34 -20.24 1.11
C ASP A 67 14.90 -20.77 1.22
N ASN A 68 14.56 -21.71 0.33
CA ASN A 68 13.35 -22.54 0.41
C ASN A 68 13.48 -23.62 1.51
N GLY A 69 13.87 -23.21 2.71
CA GLY A 69 14.01 -24.09 3.86
C GLY A 69 12.67 -24.36 4.54
N TYR A 70 11.79 -25.15 3.91
CA TYR A 70 10.71 -25.82 4.64
C TYR A 70 10.58 -27.29 4.25
N HIS A 71 10.86 -28.14 5.24
CA HIS A 71 10.50 -29.55 5.28
C HIS A 71 8.99 -29.70 5.07
N SER A 72 8.63 -30.48 4.06
CA SER A 72 7.29 -30.99 3.83
C SER A 72 6.89 -31.90 4.98
N ASP A 73 5.77 -31.60 5.64
CA ASP A 73 4.92 -32.63 6.24
C ASP A 73 3.44 -32.25 6.00
N ASP A 74 2.78 -33.19 5.32
CA ASP A 74 1.36 -33.56 5.30
C ASP A 74 0.24 -32.69 4.67
N SER A 75 -0.22 -33.20 3.52
CA SER A 75 -1.60 -33.55 3.11
C SER A 75 -2.79 -32.74 3.63
N ASP A 76 -3.55 -32.09 2.72
CA ASP A 76 -4.80 -32.67 2.19
C ASP A 76 -5.45 -31.73 1.15
N SER A 77 -5.97 -32.32 0.09
CA SER A 77 -6.71 -31.71 -1.01
C SER A 77 -8.04 -31.10 -0.57
N ASN A 78 -8.43 -29.93 -1.11
CA ASN A 78 -9.77 -29.70 -1.67
C ASN A 78 -9.84 -28.43 -2.53
N ASN A 79 -10.33 -28.62 -3.76
CA ASN A 79 -10.40 -27.64 -4.82
C ASN A 79 -11.65 -26.75 -4.65
N VAL A 80 -11.48 -25.47 -4.31
CA VAL A 80 -12.56 -24.46 -4.29
C VAL A 80 -12.21 -23.38 -5.31
N LYS A 81 -13.04 -23.23 -6.35
CA LYS A 81 -13.00 -22.07 -7.25
C LYS A 81 -13.49 -20.84 -6.48
N VAL A 82 -12.62 -19.87 -6.25
CA VAL A 82 -12.95 -18.58 -5.62
C VAL A 82 -12.96 -17.49 -6.70
N ASP A 83 -14.02 -16.69 -6.73
CA ASP A 83 -14.21 -15.56 -7.66
C ASP A 83 -13.20 -14.42 -7.37
N PRO A 84 -12.73 -13.65 -8.37
CA PRO A 84 -11.52 -12.81 -8.25
C PRO A 84 -11.69 -11.45 -7.55
N GLU A 85 -12.77 -11.22 -6.81
CA GLU A 85 -13.09 -9.89 -6.24
C GLU A 85 -13.06 -9.80 -4.70
N GLU A 86 -12.51 -10.79 -4.00
CA GLU A 86 -12.28 -10.66 -2.55
C GLU A 86 -10.88 -10.12 -2.22
N ASP A 87 -10.86 -9.06 -1.41
CA ASP A 87 -9.76 -8.24 -0.93
C ASP A 87 -8.34 -8.86 -1.04
N CYS A 88 -7.38 -8.06 -1.53
CA CYS A 88 -5.92 -8.27 -1.49
C CYS A 88 -5.36 -8.96 -0.23
N HIS A 89 -6.07 -8.82 0.89
CA HIS A 89 -5.72 -9.36 2.19
C HIS A 89 -6.05 -10.85 2.36
N HIS A 90 -7.03 -11.39 1.64
CA HIS A 90 -7.40 -12.80 1.71
C HIS A 90 -6.44 -13.73 0.96
N LEU A 91 -5.74 -13.22 -0.07
CA LEU A 91 -4.67 -13.94 -0.77
C LEU A 91 -3.44 -14.24 0.10
N LEU A 92 -3.32 -13.61 1.28
CA LEU A 92 -2.22 -13.84 2.23
C LEU A 92 -2.52 -14.97 3.25
N ASN A 93 -3.76 -15.43 3.35
CA ASN A 93 -4.15 -16.48 4.30
C ASN A 93 -4.21 -17.88 3.66
N ASN A 94 -4.14 -17.96 2.33
CA ASN A 94 -4.15 -19.23 1.64
C ASN A 94 -2.71 -19.75 1.49
N LYS A 95 -2.38 -20.83 2.21
CA LYS A 95 -1.03 -21.41 2.22
C LYS A 95 -0.57 -21.87 0.83
N ASP A 96 -1.52 -22.10 -0.08
CA ASP A 96 -1.25 -22.61 -1.42
C ASP A 96 -0.83 -21.50 -2.41
N ASP A 97 -1.27 -20.24 -2.21
CA ASP A 97 -0.93 -19.09 -3.09
C ASP A 97 0.41 -18.44 -2.71
N ALA A 98 0.91 -18.71 -1.50
CA ALA A 98 2.23 -18.28 -1.01
C ALA A 98 3.42 -18.91 -1.77
N LEU A 99 3.14 -19.88 -2.65
CA LEU A 99 4.14 -20.59 -3.46
C LEU A 99 4.59 -19.80 -4.72
N LEU A 100 3.85 -18.76 -5.13
CA LEU A 100 4.16 -17.99 -6.34
C LEU A 100 4.93 -16.69 -6.05
N PHE A 101 4.78 -16.12 -4.86
CA PHE A 101 5.43 -14.88 -4.45
C PHE A 101 5.86 -15.00 -2.99
N PRO A 102 7.15 -15.14 -2.66
CA PRO A 102 7.54 -15.20 -1.28
C PRO A 102 7.14 -13.87 -0.61
N PRO A 103 6.57 -13.91 0.61
CA PRO A 103 6.01 -12.74 1.30
C PRO A 103 7.03 -11.63 1.56
N CYS A 104 8.32 -11.90 1.31
CA CYS A 104 9.42 -10.96 1.46
C CYS A 104 9.43 -9.80 0.45
N TYR A 105 8.67 -9.89 -0.66
CA TYR A 105 8.63 -8.85 -1.69
C TYR A 105 7.33 -8.02 -1.69
N PHE A 106 6.44 -8.25 -0.72
CA PHE A 106 5.26 -7.40 -0.55
C PHE A 106 5.67 -6.01 -0.08
N ILE A 107 5.28 -4.99 -0.84
CA ILE A 107 5.49 -3.59 -0.44
C ILE A 107 4.46 -3.24 0.64
N GLU A 108 4.95 -3.16 1.87
CA GLU A 108 4.15 -2.77 3.03
C GLU A 108 3.94 -1.27 3.10
N ALA A 109 4.98 -0.48 2.84
CA ALA A 109 4.92 0.97 2.92
C ALA A 109 5.63 1.65 1.75
N TYR A 110 5.15 2.84 1.41
CA TYR A 110 5.76 3.64 0.36
C TYR A 110 5.51 5.14 0.58
N SER A 111 6.40 5.96 0.06
CA SER A 111 6.32 7.42 0.17
C SER A 111 7.10 8.10 -0.94
N VAL A 112 6.72 9.33 -1.27
CA VAL A 112 7.64 10.27 -1.92
C VAL A 112 8.51 10.94 -0.84
N VAL A 113 9.81 11.04 -1.08
CA VAL A 113 10.78 11.73 -0.21
C VAL A 113 11.53 12.76 -1.04
N GLY A 114 11.57 13.99 -0.55
CA GLY A 114 12.05 15.13 -1.35
C GLY A 114 11.14 15.37 -2.56
N ASP A 115 11.74 15.67 -3.69
CA ASP A 115 11.08 15.97 -4.97
C ASP A 115 11.35 14.94 -6.07
N SER A 116 12.20 13.93 -5.80
CA SER A 116 12.66 13.00 -6.82
C SER A 116 12.74 11.54 -6.38
N GLN A 117 12.50 11.21 -5.11
CA GLN A 117 12.68 9.85 -4.62
C GLN A 117 11.36 9.19 -4.27
N ILE A 118 11.19 7.97 -4.78
CA ILE A 118 10.12 7.06 -4.37
C ILE A 118 10.74 6.03 -3.43
N TRP A 119 10.35 6.07 -2.17
CA TRP A 119 10.75 5.07 -1.18
C TRP A 119 9.71 3.97 -1.13
N ILE A 120 10.17 2.72 -1.13
CA ILE A 120 9.36 1.54 -0.84
C ILE A 120 10.01 0.74 0.27
N SER A 121 9.19 0.06 1.06
CA SER A 121 9.66 -0.79 2.12
C SER A 121 8.86 -2.07 2.18
N THR A 122 9.57 -3.19 2.32
CA THR A 122 8.98 -4.52 2.49
C THR A 122 9.23 -5.00 3.91
N ARG A 123 8.37 -5.89 4.42
CA ARG A 123 8.44 -6.38 5.81
C ARG A 123 9.80 -7.00 6.16
N SER A 124 10.42 -7.68 5.20
CA SER A 124 11.62 -8.50 5.43
C SER A 124 12.73 -8.32 4.41
N GLY A 125 12.56 -7.45 3.40
CA GLY A 125 13.56 -7.18 2.35
C GLY A 125 14.24 -5.82 2.50
N GLY A 126 13.81 -4.99 3.46
CA GLY A 126 14.38 -3.69 3.74
C GLY A 126 13.67 -2.53 3.04
N THR A 127 14.37 -1.40 2.93
CA THR A 127 13.85 -0.16 2.34
C THR A 127 14.71 0.24 1.15
N PHE A 128 14.06 0.61 0.05
CA PHE A 128 14.69 0.98 -1.22
C PHE A 128 14.19 2.35 -1.67
N SER A 129 15.06 3.10 -2.36
CA SER A 129 14.74 4.37 -3.00
C SER A 129 14.92 4.26 -4.50
N PHE A 130 13.93 4.71 -5.26
CA PHE A 130 14.03 4.93 -6.69
C PHE A 130 14.19 6.42 -6.95
N ASP A 131 15.30 6.78 -7.57
CA ASP A 131 15.54 8.13 -8.08
C ASP A 131 14.86 8.29 -9.44
N THR A 132 13.85 9.15 -9.48
CA THR A 132 13.07 9.44 -10.69
C THR A 132 13.84 10.16 -11.79
N THR A 133 14.95 10.84 -11.45
CA THR A 133 15.78 11.56 -12.42
C THR A 133 16.74 10.64 -13.14
N THR A 134 17.35 9.70 -12.41
CA THR A 134 18.31 8.74 -12.94
C THR A 134 17.67 7.41 -13.33
N SER A 135 16.44 7.17 -12.87
CA SER A 135 15.74 5.88 -12.99
C SER A 135 16.51 4.70 -12.38
N VAL A 136 17.20 4.95 -11.26
CA VAL A 136 18.04 3.95 -10.57
C VAL A 136 17.48 3.66 -9.18
N TRP A 137 17.49 2.37 -8.82
CA TRP A 137 17.19 1.91 -7.47
C TRP A 137 18.43 1.85 -6.59
N THR A 138 18.28 2.25 -5.33
CA THR A 138 19.29 2.15 -4.29
C THR A 138 18.68 1.53 -3.04
N GLN A 139 19.33 0.54 -2.43
CA GLN A 139 18.90 0.03 -1.13
C GLN A 139 19.32 1.01 -0.03
N LEU A 140 18.34 1.52 0.72
CA LEU A 140 18.57 2.45 1.82
C LEU A 140 18.92 1.75 3.12
N GLY A 141 18.49 0.51 3.32
CA GLY A 141 18.81 -0.27 4.51
C GLY A 141 18.12 -1.62 4.54
N ASP A 142 18.55 -2.48 5.46
CA ASP A 142 17.95 -3.80 5.77
C ASP A 142 16.77 -3.69 6.77
N TRP A 143 16.41 -2.47 7.15
CA TRP A 143 15.28 -2.16 8.02
C TRP A 143 14.02 -1.83 7.21
N ALA A 144 12.86 -2.10 7.80
CA ALA A 144 11.56 -1.72 7.26
C ALA A 144 11.10 -0.36 7.80
N LEU A 145 10.33 0.39 7.00
CA LEU A 145 9.64 1.58 7.48
C LEU A 145 8.64 1.19 8.57
N PRO A 146 8.50 2.00 9.63
CA PRO A 146 7.60 1.70 10.74
C PRO A 146 6.12 2.04 10.43
N PHE A 147 5.73 1.93 9.16
CA PHE A 147 4.42 2.29 8.64
C PHE A 147 3.84 1.19 7.75
N TYR A 148 2.54 1.30 7.47
CA TYR A 148 1.81 0.51 6.50
C TYR A 148 1.08 1.44 5.52
N GLY A 149 1.09 1.07 4.24
CA GLY A 149 0.47 1.80 3.15
C GLY A 149 1.22 3.07 2.74
N HIS A 150 0.47 4.02 2.20
CA HIS A 150 1.01 5.30 1.75
C HIS A 150 1.32 6.20 2.96
N VAL A 151 2.55 6.69 3.02
CA VAL A 151 2.99 7.67 4.00
C VAL A 151 3.00 9.06 3.36
N HIS A 152 2.37 10.05 4.01
CA HIS A 152 2.18 11.39 3.46
C HIS A 152 3.06 12.44 4.14
N TYR A 153 3.74 13.27 3.35
CA TYR A 153 4.52 14.39 3.86
C TYR A 153 3.64 15.59 4.24
N ALA A 154 3.88 16.17 5.42
CA ALA A 154 3.29 17.42 5.88
C ALA A 154 4.38 18.50 6.04
N PRO A 155 4.53 19.42 5.06
CA PRO A 155 5.57 20.45 5.06
C PRO A 155 5.55 21.36 6.29
N GLU A 156 4.35 21.70 6.79
CA GLU A 156 4.19 22.55 7.98
C GLU A 156 4.85 21.95 9.23
N LEU A 157 4.98 20.61 9.28
CA LEU A 157 5.56 19.89 10.40
C LEU A 157 6.95 19.30 10.09
N GLY A 158 7.36 19.29 8.82
CA GLY A 158 8.59 18.63 8.38
C GLY A 158 8.60 17.13 8.68
N LEU A 159 7.43 16.47 8.62
CA LEU A 159 7.27 15.07 9.01
C LEU A 159 6.39 14.31 8.02
N TRP A 160 6.62 13.00 7.97
CA TRP A 160 5.80 12.04 7.23
C TRP A 160 4.84 11.35 8.18
N PHE A 161 3.59 11.21 7.75
CA PHE A 161 2.50 10.62 8.51
C PHE A 161 2.02 9.34 7.86
N GLY A 162 1.84 8.31 8.68
CA GLY A 162 1.36 7.00 8.25
C GLY A 162 0.73 6.24 9.39
N PHE A 163 0.16 5.09 9.08
CA PHE A 163 -0.34 4.15 10.08
C PHE A 163 0.76 3.18 10.48
N THR A 164 0.94 2.92 11.77
CA THR A 164 1.96 1.99 12.26
C THR A 164 1.76 0.57 11.71
N SER A 165 2.85 -0.07 11.28
CA SER A 165 2.83 -1.46 10.77
C SER A 165 2.61 -2.52 11.86
N SER A 166 2.87 -2.19 13.13
CA SER A 166 2.79 -3.12 14.26
C SER A 166 1.67 -2.79 15.25
N GLY A 167 1.01 -3.84 15.76
CA GLY A 167 -0.01 -3.78 16.80
C GLY A 167 -1.41 -4.22 16.37
N ASN A 168 -2.28 -4.44 17.35
CA ASN A 168 -3.68 -4.84 17.16
C ASN A 168 -4.60 -3.74 16.58
N MET A 169 -4.09 -2.51 16.46
CA MET A 169 -4.79 -1.39 15.88
C MET A 169 -3.77 -0.47 15.23
N GLN A 170 -3.92 -0.23 13.93
CA GLN A 170 -3.14 0.75 13.19
C GLN A 170 -3.31 2.13 13.84
N ARG A 171 -2.22 2.74 14.31
CA ARG A 171 -2.24 4.07 14.93
C ARG A 171 -1.61 5.07 13.98
N LEU A 172 -2.21 6.25 13.88
CA LEU A 172 -1.57 7.37 13.18
C LEU A 172 -0.30 7.77 13.94
N ALA A 173 0.83 7.76 13.25
CA ALA A 173 2.12 8.20 13.77
C ALA A 173 2.83 9.07 12.73
N ALA A 174 3.90 9.73 13.16
CA ALA A 174 4.76 10.51 12.28
C ALA A 174 6.21 10.05 12.39
N ALA A 175 7.02 10.25 11.37
CA ALA A 175 8.47 10.08 11.43
C ALA A 175 9.16 11.08 10.50
N ASP A 176 10.42 11.39 10.79
CA ASP A 176 11.28 12.12 9.86
C ASP A 176 12.01 11.11 8.98
N LEU A 177 11.55 10.94 7.73
CA LEU A 177 12.19 10.01 6.80
C LEU A 177 13.56 10.52 6.35
N GLY A 178 13.79 11.85 6.35
CA GLY A 178 15.07 12.43 5.99
C GLY A 178 16.18 12.15 7.00
N ALA A 179 15.83 11.76 8.22
CA ALA A 179 16.77 11.36 9.26
C ALA A 179 17.20 9.89 9.19
N ALA A 180 16.65 9.10 8.24
CA ALA A 180 17.03 7.70 8.07
C ALA A 180 18.47 7.57 7.55
N SER A 181 19.13 6.45 7.87
CA SER A 181 20.46 6.13 7.38
C SER A 181 20.58 4.65 7.01
N HIS A 182 21.67 4.27 6.35
CA HIS A 182 21.95 2.87 6.06
C HIS A 182 21.92 1.96 7.30
N ALA A 183 22.29 2.48 8.46
CA ALA A 183 22.37 1.70 9.69
C ALA A 183 21.08 1.72 10.52
N SER A 184 20.15 2.65 10.26
CA SER A 184 19.03 2.87 11.17
C SER A 184 17.76 3.40 10.49
N PRO A 185 16.58 2.84 10.82
CA PRO A 185 15.30 3.35 10.34
C PRO A 185 14.97 4.73 10.94
N PRO A 186 14.05 5.48 10.32
CA PRO A 186 13.54 6.72 10.87
C PRO A 186 12.76 6.45 12.17
N VAL A 187 12.92 7.34 13.16
CA VAL A 187 12.32 7.15 14.49
C VAL A 187 10.87 7.60 14.49
N LEU A 188 9.96 6.71 14.93
CA LEU A 188 8.57 7.04 15.14
C LEU A 188 8.41 8.11 16.23
N ARG A 189 7.75 9.21 15.85
CA ARG A 189 7.21 10.23 16.73
C ARG A 189 5.73 9.93 16.93
N THR A 190 5.43 9.23 18.01
CA THR A 190 4.05 9.04 18.45
C THR A 190 3.68 10.21 19.34
N LYS A 191 2.82 11.12 18.86
CA LYS A 191 1.99 11.86 19.82
C LYS A 191 0.96 10.88 20.33
N ASN A 192 1.01 10.60 21.63
CA ASN A 192 -0.06 10.01 22.40
C ASN A 192 -1.37 10.71 22.04
N SER A 193 -2.11 10.06 21.15
CA SER A 193 -3.38 10.52 20.59
C SER A 193 -3.31 11.89 19.90
N CYS A 194 -3.35 11.91 18.55
CA CYS A 194 -4.44 12.72 17.99
C CYS A 194 -5.67 12.20 18.73
N GLY A 195 -6.24 13.02 19.61
CA GLY A 195 -7.34 12.70 20.49
C GLY A 195 -8.56 12.35 19.68
N MET A 196 -8.51 11.23 18.95
CA MET A 196 -9.61 10.44 18.48
C MET A 196 -10.23 9.85 19.74
N LYS A 197 -10.74 10.75 20.59
CA LYS A 197 -11.92 10.44 21.39
C LYS A 197 -12.86 10.00 20.30
N SER A 198 -13.07 8.68 20.19
CA SER A 198 -14.18 8.12 19.42
C SER A 198 -15.31 9.10 19.66
N SER A 199 -15.70 9.84 18.61
CA SER A 199 -16.73 10.83 18.82
C SER A 199 -17.86 10.01 19.43
N ARG A 200 -18.27 10.34 20.66
CA ARG A 200 -19.25 9.55 21.44
C ARG A 200 -20.61 9.45 20.72
N ARG A 201 -20.70 9.96 19.49
CA ARG A 201 -21.84 9.94 18.57
C ARG A 201 -21.76 8.86 17.48
N CYS A 202 -20.66 8.13 17.31
CA CYS A 202 -20.68 6.91 16.49
C CYS A 202 -20.80 5.69 17.40
N ARG A 203 -22.03 5.42 17.84
CA ARG A 203 -22.45 4.04 18.14
C ARG A 203 -22.61 3.36 16.79
N THR A 204 -21.54 2.81 16.26
CA THR A 204 -21.62 1.97 15.06
C THR A 204 -21.18 0.58 15.48
N ASP A 205 -22.08 -0.39 15.35
CA ASP A 205 -21.83 -1.81 15.60
C ASP A 205 -20.90 -2.45 14.54
N GLY A 206 -20.20 -1.63 13.75
CA GLY A 206 -19.31 -2.07 12.68
C GLY A 206 -17.86 -2.23 13.12
N VAL A 207 -17.19 -3.22 12.56
CA VAL A 207 -15.77 -3.49 12.80
C VAL A 207 -14.93 -2.59 11.87
N PRO A 208 -13.98 -1.79 12.39
CA PRO A 208 -13.11 -1.00 11.54
C PRO A 208 -12.25 -1.93 10.67
N MET A 209 -12.34 -1.75 9.35
CA MET A 209 -11.65 -2.58 8.37
C MET A 209 -10.33 -1.94 7.93
N MET A 210 -10.36 -0.66 7.60
CA MET A 210 -9.19 0.07 7.09
C MET A 210 -9.19 1.55 7.43
N ASP A 211 -7.98 2.07 7.63
CA ASP A 211 -7.72 3.50 7.73
C ASP A 211 -6.96 4.00 6.51
N TYR A 212 -7.37 5.16 5.99
CA TYR A 212 -6.76 5.81 4.85
C TYR A 212 -6.35 7.23 5.20
N LEU A 213 -5.18 7.64 4.71
CA LEU A 213 -4.79 9.03 4.64
C LEU A 213 -5.22 9.57 3.29
N LEU A 214 -6.12 10.55 3.31
CA LEU A 214 -6.63 11.20 2.12
C LEU A 214 -5.97 12.57 1.99
N PRO A 215 -5.10 12.80 1.01
CA PRO A 215 -4.50 14.11 0.80
C PRO A 215 -5.59 15.12 0.41
N LEU A 216 -5.60 16.28 1.07
CA LEU A 216 -6.46 17.41 0.74
C LEU A 216 -5.75 18.46 -0.14
N GLY A 217 -4.45 18.25 -0.40
CA GLY A 217 -3.57 19.25 -1.00
C GLY A 217 -2.93 20.17 0.04
N ALA A 218 -1.92 20.94 -0.41
CA ALA A 218 -1.18 21.90 0.42
C ALA A 218 -0.61 21.30 1.73
N GLY A 219 -0.19 20.03 1.71
CA GLY A 219 0.38 19.37 2.89
C GLY A 219 -0.64 18.92 3.95
N LYS A 220 -1.94 19.03 3.66
CA LYS A 220 -3.02 18.66 4.58
C LYS A 220 -3.62 17.33 4.18
N PHE A 221 -4.12 16.60 5.17
CA PHE A 221 -4.76 15.32 4.94
C PHE A 221 -5.90 15.08 5.94
N CYS A 222 -6.81 14.20 5.55
CA CYS A 222 -7.80 13.63 6.44
C CYS A 222 -7.48 12.17 6.72
N VAL A 223 -7.79 11.73 7.93
CA VAL A 223 -7.94 10.29 8.20
C VAL A 223 -9.37 9.91 7.87
N ALA A 224 -9.54 8.95 6.97
CA ALA A 224 -10.81 8.30 6.68
C ALA A 224 -10.77 6.86 7.16
N ARG A 225 -11.83 6.42 7.84
CA ARG A 225 -11.98 5.05 8.33
C ARG A 225 -13.16 4.36 7.66
N VAL A 226 -12.89 3.19 7.10
CA VAL A 226 -13.90 2.29 6.53
C VAL A 226 -14.28 1.25 7.57
N PHE A 227 -15.58 1.09 7.76
CA PHE A 227 -16.14 0.10 8.67
C PHE A 227 -16.89 -0.96 7.87
N ASP A 228 -16.73 -2.21 8.29
CA ASP A 228 -17.64 -3.26 7.90
C ASP A 228 -18.88 -3.19 8.78
N MET A 229 -20.02 -2.93 8.17
CA MET A 229 -21.30 -2.85 8.88
C MET A 229 -22.05 -4.16 8.63
N ALA A 230 -22.28 -4.93 9.70
CA ALA A 230 -23.25 -6.02 9.64
C ALA A 230 -24.63 -5.41 9.36
N GLU A 231 -25.23 -5.73 8.21
CA GLU A 231 -26.60 -5.32 7.91
C GLU A 231 -27.55 -6.22 8.72
N GLU A 232 -28.04 -5.76 9.88
CA GLU A 232 -29.18 -6.42 10.55
C GLU A 232 -30.41 -6.27 9.65
N ARG A 233 -30.72 -7.29 8.85
CA ARG A 233 -32.02 -7.39 8.17
C ARG A 233 -32.99 -8.18 9.01
N MET A 234 -34.09 -7.51 9.36
CA MET A 234 -35.38 -8.15 9.69
C MET A 234 -35.68 -9.23 8.65
N ALA A 235 -35.83 -10.47 9.11
CA ALA A 235 -35.94 -11.66 8.28
C ALA A 235 -37.18 -11.63 7.36
N PRO A 236 -37.04 -11.89 6.04
CA PRO A 236 -38.17 -12.36 5.24
C PRO A 236 -38.38 -13.86 5.48
N ARG A 237 -39.65 -14.26 5.56
CA ARG A 237 -40.06 -15.66 5.64
C ARG A 237 -39.68 -16.37 4.32
N GLN A 238 -38.77 -17.34 4.43
CA GLN A 238 -38.37 -18.33 3.41
C GLN A 238 -37.57 -17.80 2.20
N GLY A 239 -36.36 -18.34 2.02
CA GLY A 239 -35.54 -18.24 0.80
C GLY A 239 -34.17 -17.59 1.01
N SER A 240 -33.12 -18.41 1.00
CA SER A 240 -31.67 -18.09 0.86
C SER A 240 -31.21 -16.68 1.29
N GLN A 241 -30.58 -16.59 2.45
CA GLN A 241 -29.88 -15.38 2.89
C GLN A 241 -28.62 -15.15 2.04
N GLN A 242 -28.60 -14.06 1.28
CA GLN A 242 -27.37 -13.51 0.70
C GLN A 242 -26.91 -12.39 1.64
N LEU A 243 -25.80 -12.60 2.36
CA LEU A 243 -25.18 -11.56 3.19
C LEU A 243 -24.74 -10.42 2.27
N ARG A 244 -25.30 -9.23 2.48
CA ARG A 244 -24.96 -8.04 1.71
C ARG A 244 -24.11 -7.15 2.59
N TYR A 245 -22.79 -7.21 2.42
CA TYR A 245 -21.86 -6.35 3.15
C TYR A 245 -21.95 -4.93 2.58
N ARG A 246 -22.03 -3.93 3.47
CA ARG A 246 -22.00 -2.52 3.08
C ARG A 246 -20.77 -1.85 3.69
N ARG A 247 -19.83 -1.47 2.83
CA ARG A 247 -18.69 -0.62 3.20
C ARG A 247 -19.15 0.83 3.29
N ASP A 248 -18.86 1.50 4.39
CA ASP A 248 -19.23 2.90 4.61
C ASP A 248 -18.05 3.69 5.20
N ILE A 249 -17.87 4.93 4.77
CA ILE A 249 -16.82 5.83 5.27
C ILE A 249 -17.41 6.68 6.38
N ARG A 250 -17.03 6.44 7.64
CA ARG A 250 -17.58 7.14 8.80
C ARG A 250 -16.49 7.74 9.69
N GLY A 251 -16.05 8.93 9.33
CA GLY A 251 -15.09 9.68 10.14
C GLY A 251 -14.07 10.32 9.25
N LEU A 252 -14.29 11.59 8.94
CA LEU A 252 -13.32 12.43 8.26
C LEU A 252 -12.78 13.40 9.30
N HIS A 253 -11.55 13.16 9.73
CA HIS A 253 -10.88 14.02 10.71
C HIS A 253 -9.76 14.80 10.02
N ARG A 254 -9.92 16.12 9.97
CA ARG A 254 -8.89 17.03 9.47
C ARG A 254 -7.68 16.96 10.40
N CYS A 255 -6.53 16.59 9.87
CA CYS A 255 -5.26 16.61 10.57
C CYS A 255 -4.36 17.65 9.89
N CYS A 256 -4.03 18.70 10.65
CA CYS A 256 -3.26 19.89 10.22
C CYS A 256 -4.02 20.84 9.27
#